data_AF-A0AAD5M513-F1
#
_entry.id   AF-A0AAD5M513-F1
#
_cell.length_a   1.000
_cell.length_b   1.000
_cell.length_c   1.000
_cell.angle_alpha   90.00
_cell.angle_beta   90.00
_cell.angle_gamma   90.00
#
_symmetry.space_group_name_H-M   'P 1'
#
loop_
_entity.id
_entity.type
_entity.pdbx_description
1 polymer ?
#
loop_
_entity_poly.entity_id
_entity_poly.type
_entity_poly.pdbx_seq_one_letter_code
_entity_poly.pdbx_strand_id
1 'polypeptide(L)'
;MATFPAALLEPLPIALNDIEFIATNLTELPEDLDRRWQTMEVVYVEHSLITVFPPVLLRLRSFQISLTGNQITSLPFGRAGEAEQLPFMLILSGNPITELPDSIASTLWMGLLFLERTRVTHPLPTWVTNGSAVTDGVYLWGTPFCAANDGSASRSVTMLDCDAPSVFAFGGYPLGFVDRNRADP
;
A
#
# COMPACT_ATOMS: atom_id res chain seq x y z
N MET A 1 18.14 1.41 -16.67
CA MET A 1 17.65 0.86 -15.40
C MET A 1 18.26 1.68 -14.29
N ALA A 2 17.44 2.26 -13.40
CA ALA A 2 17.99 2.68 -12.12
C ALA A 2 18.07 1.46 -11.21
N THR A 3 19.19 1.38 -10.52
CA THR A 3 19.47 0.34 -9.54
C THR A 3 19.14 0.87 -8.16
N PHE A 4 18.61 -0.01 -7.30
CA PHE A 4 18.45 0.28 -5.88
C PHE A 4 19.77 0.78 -5.26
N PRO A 5 19.77 1.81 -4.39
CA PRO A 5 21.01 2.35 -3.85
C PRO A 5 21.80 1.32 -3.05
N ALA A 6 22.99 0.96 -3.52
CA ALA A 6 23.79 -0.12 -2.93
C ALA A 6 24.14 0.11 -1.45
N ALA A 7 24.33 1.37 -1.03
CA ALA A 7 24.58 1.71 0.37
C ALA A 7 23.44 1.30 1.32
N LEU A 8 22.20 1.16 0.82
CA LEU A 8 21.05 0.71 1.59
C LEU A 8 20.95 -0.83 1.66
N LEU A 9 21.90 -1.55 1.06
CA LEU A 9 22.06 -3.01 1.19
C LEU A 9 23.11 -3.39 2.25
N GLU A 10 23.89 -2.42 2.71
CA GLU A 10 24.88 -2.56 3.77
C GLU A 10 24.21 -2.42 5.15
N PRO A 11 24.89 -2.83 6.24
CA PRO A 11 24.37 -2.63 7.60
C PRO A 11 24.01 -1.16 7.86
N LEU A 12 22.74 -0.93 8.20
CA LEU A 12 22.19 0.39 8.46
C LEU A 12 22.43 0.80 9.93
N PRO A 13 22.50 2.11 10.24
CA PRO A 13 22.52 2.59 11.61
C PRO A 13 21.28 2.10 12.37
N ILE A 14 21.46 1.65 13.62
CA ILE A 14 20.37 1.07 14.43
C ILE A 14 19.21 2.04 14.73
N ALA A 15 19.42 3.35 14.55
CA ALA A 15 18.39 4.36 14.73
C ALA A 15 17.62 4.70 13.43
N LEU A 16 18.02 4.15 12.27
CA LEU A 16 17.34 4.38 11.00
C LEU A 16 16.08 3.50 10.94
N ASN A 17 14.92 4.12 11.07
CA ASN A 17 13.61 3.44 11.05
C ASN A 17 12.68 3.99 9.95
N ASP A 18 13.12 5.00 9.20
CA ASP A 18 12.34 5.67 8.18
C ASP A 18 13.17 5.73 6.88
N ILE A 19 12.65 5.12 5.81
CA ILE A 19 13.23 5.19 4.47
C ILE A 19 12.12 5.48 3.47
N GLU A 20 12.31 6.58 2.74
CA GLU A 20 11.39 7.02 1.70
C GLU A 20 12.11 7.18 0.35
N PHE A 21 11.62 6.47 -0.66
CA PHE A 21 11.99 6.64 -2.06
C PHE A 21 10.82 7.29 -2.79
N ILE A 22 10.93 8.60 -3.00
CA ILE A 22 9.83 9.39 -3.57
C ILE A 22 10.19 9.86 -4.97
N ALA A 23 9.28 9.62 -5.91
CA ALA A 23 9.35 10.12 -7.28
C ALA A 23 10.64 9.68 -8.02
N THR A 24 10.92 8.38 -7.94
CA THR A 24 12.09 7.73 -8.53
C THR A 24 11.75 6.96 -9.81
N ASN A 25 12.73 6.29 -10.41
CA ASN A 25 12.55 5.36 -11.51
C ASN A 25 12.83 3.90 -11.09
N LEU A 26 12.68 3.58 -9.80
CA LEU A 26 12.77 2.21 -9.29
C LEU A 26 11.62 1.37 -9.84
N THR A 27 11.96 0.18 -10.34
CA THR A 27 11.00 -0.79 -10.89
C THR A 27 10.79 -2.00 -9.96
N GLU A 28 11.72 -2.23 -9.04
CA GLU A 28 11.74 -3.38 -8.13
C GLU A 28 12.48 -3.05 -6.84
N LEU A 29 12.28 -3.89 -5.82
CA LEU A 29 13.04 -3.87 -4.58
C LEU A 29 13.85 -5.18 -4.45
N PRO A 30 15.03 -5.16 -3.81
CA PRO A 30 15.79 -6.37 -3.51
C PRO A 30 14.98 -7.39 -2.72
N GLU A 31 15.05 -8.67 -3.10
CA GLU A 31 14.28 -9.76 -2.47
C GLU A 31 14.70 -10.10 -1.04
N ASP A 32 15.84 -9.60 -0.57
CA ASP A 32 16.39 -9.88 0.74
C ASP A 32 16.40 -8.68 1.69
N LEU A 33 15.63 -7.62 1.40
CA LEU A 33 15.49 -6.46 2.28
C LEU A 33 15.05 -6.84 3.70
N ASP A 34 14.20 -7.86 3.86
CA ASP A 34 13.75 -8.39 5.16
C ASP A 34 14.90 -8.91 6.05
N ARG A 35 16.05 -9.24 5.44
CA ARG A 35 17.26 -9.69 6.14
C ARG A 35 18.29 -8.58 6.36
N ARG A 36 18.20 -7.51 5.57
CA ARG A 36 19.16 -6.39 5.59
C ARG A 36 18.67 -5.24 6.45
N TRP A 37 17.37 -4.97 6.39
CA TRP A 37 16.73 -3.90 7.12
C TRP A 37 16.20 -4.43 8.45
N GLN A 38 16.41 -3.62 9.50
CA GLN A 38 15.79 -3.85 10.79
C GLN A 38 14.29 -3.53 10.73
N THR A 39 13.58 -3.70 11.85
CA THR A 39 12.19 -3.24 11.93
C THR A 39 12.13 -1.74 11.62
N MET A 40 11.38 -1.40 10.57
CA MET A 40 11.15 -0.03 10.15
C MET A 40 9.84 0.48 10.75
N GLU A 41 9.77 1.79 10.95
CA GLU A 41 8.52 2.47 11.22
C GLU A 41 7.84 2.80 9.88
N VAL A 42 8.59 3.37 8.94
CA VAL A 42 8.09 3.87 7.66
C VAL A 42 8.94 3.32 6.51
N VAL A 43 8.26 2.75 5.51
CA VAL A 43 8.87 2.37 4.23
C VAL A 43 7.99 2.88 3.10
N TYR A 44 8.39 3.99 2.49
CA TYR A 44 7.67 4.58 1.37
C TYR A 44 8.44 4.37 0.07
N VAL A 45 7.77 3.87 -0.95
CA VAL A 45 8.28 3.79 -2.32
C VAL A 45 7.19 4.36 -3.21
N GLU A 46 7.08 5.68 -3.24
CA GLU A 46 5.97 6.37 -3.89
C GLU A 46 6.37 6.95 -5.25
N HIS A 47 5.39 7.07 -6.14
CA HIS A 47 5.54 7.68 -7.47
C HIS A 47 6.74 7.15 -8.25
N SER A 48 6.97 5.84 -8.14
CA SER A 48 8.04 5.13 -8.84
C SER A 48 7.46 4.31 -10.01
N LEU A 49 8.16 3.27 -10.47
CA LEU A 49 7.76 2.47 -11.64
C LEU A 49 7.51 1.00 -11.28
N ILE A 50 7.12 0.72 -10.03
CA ILE A 50 6.84 -0.65 -9.57
C ILE A 50 5.54 -1.14 -10.22
N THR A 51 5.60 -2.23 -10.98
CA THR A 51 4.43 -2.84 -11.64
C THR A 51 3.89 -4.06 -10.91
N VAL A 52 4.72 -4.68 -10.07
CA VAL A 52 4.38 -5.89 -9.31
C VAL A 52 4.65 -5.59 -7.84
N PHE A 53 3.70 -5.90 -6.96
CA PHE A 53 3.90 -5.75 -5.52
C PHE A 53 5.17 -6.54 -5.08
N PRO A 54 6.16 -5.90 -4.42
CA PRO A 54 7.37 -6.57 -3.99
C PRO A 54 7.09 -7.54 -2.82
N PRO A 55 7.19 -8.87 -2.98
CA PRO A 55 6.82 -9.82 -1.93
C PRO A 55 7.68 -9.71 -0.66
N VAL A 56 8.89 -9.19 -0.78
CA VAL A 56 9.78 -8.90 0.36
C VAL A 56 9.11 -7.99 1.40
N LEU A 57 8.18 -7.12 0.99
CA LEU A 57 7.45 -6.23 1.90
C LEU A 57 6.47 -6.98 2.81
N LEU A 58 6.09 -8.22 2.48
CA LEU A 58 5.31 -9.09 3.36
C LEU A 58 6.19 -9.82 4.39
N ARG A 59 7.51 -9.82 4.21
CA ARG A 59 8.46 -10.39 5.18
C ARG A 59 9.13 -9.32 6.01
N LEU A 60 9.21 -8.10 5.48
CA LEU A 60 9.76 -6.95 6.16
C LEU A 60 8.90 -6.55 7.36
N ARG A 61 9.55 -6.25 8.49
CA ARG A 61 8.87 -5.70 9.66
C ARG A 61 8.78 -4.19 9.52
N SER A 62 7.58 -3.71 9.22
CA SER A 62 7.31 -2.28 9.08
C SER A 62 5.94 -1.92 9.67
N PHE A 63 5.84 -0.77 10.33
CA PHE A 63 4.55 -0.27 10.80
C PHE A 63 3.72 0.30 9.63
N GLN A 64 4.33 1.07 8.74
CA GLN A 64 3.69 1.65 7.56
C GLN A 64 4.45 1.31 6.28
N ILE A 65 3.71 0.92 5.25
CA ILE A 65 4.23 0.83 3.89
C ILE A 65 3.34 1.67 2.99
N SER A 66 3.97 2.52 2.17
CA SER A 66 3.30 3.20 1.07
C SER A 66 3.94 2.85 -0.25
N LEU A 67 3.10 2.45 -1.20
CA LEU A 67 3.44 2.25 -2.60
C LEU A 67 2.61 3.18 -3.49
N THR A 68 2.21 4.35 -2.95
CA THR A 68 1.34 5.29 -3.64
C THR A 68 1.86 5.67 -5.03
N GLY A 69 0.97 5.77 -6.01
CA GLY A 69 1.30 6.29 -7.34
C GLY A 69 2.28 5.43 -8.15
N ASN A 70 2.37 4.13 -7.86
CA ASN A 70 3.06 3.17 -8.72
C ASN A 70 2.11 2.60 -9.78
N GLN A 71 2.50 1.49 -10.42
CA GLN A 71 1.78 0.84 -11.51
C GLN A 71 1.32 -0.59 -11.13
N ILE A 72 1.09 -0.84 -9.84
CA ILE A 72 0.70 -2.15 -9.33
C ILE A 72 -0.73 -2.47 -9.73
N THR A 73 -0.96 -3.65 -10.30
CA THR A 73 -2.30 -4.07 -10.77
C THR A 73 -2.98 -5.11 -9.87
N SER A 74 -2.22 -5.82 -9.03
CA SER A 74 -2.71 -6.93 -8.21
C SER A 74 -1.88 -7.13 -6.94
N LEU A 75 -2.49 -7.72 -5.91
CA LEU A 75 -1.85 -7.97 -4.61
C LEU A 75 -1.61 -9.47 -4.38
N PRO A 76 -0.42 -9.87 -3.87
CA PRO A 76 -0.05 -11.28 -3.73
C PRO A 76 -0.61 -11.96 -2.47
N PHE A 77 -1.43 -11.27 -1.67
CA PHE A 77 -1.81 -11.71 -0.31
C PHE A 77 -2.57 -13.04 -0.26
N GLY A 78 -3.26 -13.42 -1.35
CA GLY A 78 -3.95 -14.71 -1.42
C GLY A 78 -3.03 -15.92 -1.52
N ARG A 79 -1.71 -15.73 -1.69
CA ARG A 79 -0.70 -16.79 -1.73
C ARG A 79 0.33 -16.67 -0.59
N ALA A 80 0.03 -15.83 0.38
CA ALA A 80 0.93 -15.57 1.48
C ALA A 80 1.09 -16.77 2.40
N GLY A 81 2.33 -17.07 2.78
CA GLY A 81 2.66 -18.16 3.72
C GLY A 81 2.68 -17.73 5.19
N GLU A 82 2.92 -18.67 6.11
CA GLU A 82 2.97 -18.41 7.57
C GLU A 82 4.08 -17.46 8.01
N ALA A 83 5.15 -17.31 7.21
CA ALA A 83 6.27 -16.42 7.50
C ALA A 83 6.00 -14.96 7.10
N GLU A 84 4.88 -14.70 6.42
CA GLU A 84 4.49 -13.38 5.96
C GLU A 84 3.60 -12.67 6.98
N GLN A 85 3.62 -11.34 6.91
CA GLN A 85 2.86 -10.42 7.73
C GLN A 85 2.49 -9.19 6.89
N LEU A 86 1.50 -8.43 7.34
CA LEU A 86 1.12 -7.16 6.73
C LEU A 86 1.54 -6.02 7.67
N PRO A 87 1.90 -4.84 7.12
CA PRO A 87 2.09 -3.66 7.95
C PRO A 87 0.77 -3.27 8.61
N PHE A 88 0.83 -2.54 9.72
CA PHE A 88 -0.38 -2.00 10.33
C PHE A 88 -1.11 -1.05 9.38
N MET A 89 -0.36 -0.26 8.61
CA MET A 89 -0.87 0.67 7.61
C MET A 89 -0.31 0.31 6.23
N LEU A 90 -1.20 0.01 5.29
CA LEU A 90 -0.84 -0.25 3.91
C LEU A 90 -1.49 0.77 2.97
N ILE A 91 -0.67 1.59 2.33
CA ILE A 91 -1.12 2.64 1.41
C ILE A 91 -0.78 2.24 -0.02
N LEU A 92 -1.81 2.02 -0.83
CA LEU A 92 -1.73 1.59 -2.23
C LEU A 92 -2.41 2.58 -3.18
N SER A 93 -2.75 3.78 -2.69
CA SER A 93 -3.50 4.79 -3.41
C SER A 93 -2.86 5.14 -4.76
N GLY A 94 -3.68 5.47 -5.76
CA GLY A 94 -3.21 5.88 -7.09
C GLY A 94 -2.54 4.78 -7.93
N ASN A 95 -2.60 3.51 -7.50
CA ASN A 95 -2.19 2.36 -8.34
C ASN A 95 -3.34 1.87 -9.21
N PRO A 96 -3.09 1.29 -10.40
CA PRO A 96 -4.13 0.73 -11.28
C PRO A 96 -4.67 -0.64 -10.82
N ILE A 97 -4.81 -0.87 -9.51
CA ILE A 97 -5.30 -2.13 -8.93
C ILE A 97 -6.77 -2.33 -9.33
N THR A 98 -7.08 -3.42 -10.01
CA THR A 98 -8.45 -3.73 -10.49
C THR A 98 -9.18 -4.71 -9.60
N GLU A 99 -8.46 -5.61 -8.93
CA GLU A 99 -9.02 -6.65 -8.08
C GLU A 99 -8.17 -6.89 -6.84
N LEU A 100 -8.85 -7.31 -5.78
CA LEU A 100 -8.25 -7.78 -4.53
C LEU A 100 -8.35 -9.32 -4.52
N PRO A 101 -7.40 -10.03 -3.90
CA PRO A 101 -7.49 -11.50 -3.81
C PRO A 101 -8.76 -11.92 -3.05
N ASP A 102 -9.41 -12.99 -3.49
CA ASP A 102 -10.66 -13.49 -2.89
C ASP A 102 -10.52 -13.84 -1.40
N SER A 103 -9.32 -14.25 -0.98
CA SER A 103 -8.98 -14.57 0.40
C SER A 103 -7.56 -14.15 0.72
N ILE A 104 -7.26 -14.04 2.01
CA ILE A 104 -5.90 -13.96 2.56
C ILE A 104 -5.79 -14.95 3.72
N ALA A 105 -4.57 -15.32 4.12
CA ALA A 105 -4.37 -16.18 5.28
C ALA A 105 -4.96 -15.56 6.55
N SER A 106 -5.62 -16.36 7.41
CA SER A 106 -6.30 -15.87 8.62
C SER A 106 -5.36 -15.32 9.69
N THR A 107 -4.06 -15.55 9.54
CA THR A 107 -3.00 -14.99 10.40
C THR A 107 -2.62 -13.57 10.01
N LEU A 108 -3.00 -13.14 8.80
CA LEU A 108 -2.69 -11.83 8.28
C LEU A 108 -3.79 -10.83 8.62
N TRP A 109 -3.37 -9.69 9.15
CA TRP A 109 -4.25 -8.58 9.45
C TRP A 109 -3.47 -7.27 9.35
N MET A 110 -4.20 -6.18 9.12
CA MET A 110 -3.73 -4.80 9.14
C MET A 110 -4.80 -3.93 9.80
N GLY A 111 -4.41 -2.75 10.29
CA GLY A 111 -5.37 -1.78 10.80
C GLY A 111 -6.04 -1.04 9.65
N LEU A 112 -5.24 -0.45 8.78
CA LEU A 112 -5.69 0.51 7.78
C LEU A 112 -5.22 0.14 6.38
N LEU A 113 -6.16 0.17 5.44
CA LEU A 113 -5.92 -0.08 4.03
C LEU A 113 -6.38 1.11 3.18
N PHE A 114 -5.47 1.70 2.41
CA PHE A 114 -5.79 2.81 1.51
C PHE A 114 -5.70 2.33 0.07
N LEU A 115 -6.84 2.33 -0.62
CA LEU A 115 -7.02 1.94 -2.02
C LEU A 115 -7.62 3.09 -2.83
N GLU A 116 -7.45 4.31 -2.36
CA GLU A 116 -8.02 5.50 -2.96
C GLU A 116 -7.48 5.69 -4.38
N ARG A 117 -8.34 6.14 -5.29
CA ARG A 117 -8.00 6.32 -6.71
C ARG A 117 -7.40 5.07 -7.40
N THR A 118 -7.68 3.89 -6.87
CA THR A 118 -7.45 2.64 -7.60
C THR A 118 -8.65 2.32 -8.51
N ARG A 119 -8.64 1.16 -9.18
CA ARG A 119 -9.68 0.71 -10.11
C ARG A 119 -10.53 -0.42 -9.54
N VAL A 120 -10.49 -0.62 -8.22
CA VAL A 120 -11.28 -1.67 -7.56
C VAL A 120 -12.78 -1.42 -7.74
N THR A 121 -13.51 -2.50 -7.94
CA THR A 121 -14.95 -2.51 -8.20
C THR A 121 -15.66 -3.51 -7.30
N HIS A 122 -16.98 -3.64 -7.44
CA HIS A 122 -17.75 -4.66 -6.77
C HIS A 122 -17.59 -6.05 -7.38
N PRO A 123 -17.74 -7.11 -6.55
CA PRO A 123 -17.80 -7.10 -5.09
C PRO A 123 -16.40 -6.97 -4.45
N LEU A 124 -16.33 -6.43 -3.23
CA LEU A 124 -15.10 -6.53 -2.44
C LEU A 124 -15.04 -7.87 -1.70
N PRO A 125 -13.85 -8.48 -1.53
CA PRO A 125 -13.68 -9.71 -0.75
C PRO A 125 -14.17 -9.56 0.69
N THR A 126 -14.58 -10.68 1.30
CA THR A 126 -15.11 -10.66 2.67
C THR A 126 -14.09 -10.18 3.69
N TRP A 127 -12.80 -10.47 3.49
CA TRP A 127 -11.75 -10.05 4.41
C TRP A 127 -11.61 -8.52 4.53
N VAL A 128 -12.08 -7.78 3.53
CA VAL A 128 -12.17 -6.32 3.51
C VAL A 128 -13.45 -5.85 4.20
N THR A 129 -14.58 -6.52 3.96
CA THR A 129 -15.91 -6.03 4.34
C THR A 129 -16.40 -6.50 5.71
N ASN A 130 -15.85 -7.58 6.26
CA ASN A 130 -16.29 -8.15 7.54
C ASN A 130 -15.32 -7.87 8.71
N GLY A 131 -14.23 -7.14 8.45
CA GLY A 131 -13.22 -6.82 9.46
C GLY A 131 -12.29 -7.96 9.86
N SER A 132 -12.23 -9.06 9.11
CA SER A 132 -11.38 -10.21 9.48
C SER A 132 -9.89 -9.95 9.27
N ALA A 133 -9.55 -9.07 8.32
CA ALA A 133 -8.16 -8.76 7.97
C ALA A 133 -7.84 -7.27 7.98
N VAL A 134 -8.84 -6.39 7.84
CA VAL A 134 -8.66 -4.94 8.03
C VAL A 134 -9.54 -4.51 9.20
N THR A 135 -8.94 -4.06 10.30
CA THR A 135 -9.67 -3.90 11.57
C THR A 135 -10.20 -2.49 11.81
N ASP A 136 -9.56 -1.47 11.23
CA ASP A 136 -9.81 -0.07 11.62
C ASP A 136 -10.45 0.73 10.48
N GLY A 137 -10.02 0.53 9.22
CA GLY A 137 -10.59 1.26 8.10
C GLY A 137 -10.02 0.92 6.72
N VAL A 138 -10.88 1.06 5.72
CA VAL A 138 -10.58 0.85 4.29
C VAL A 138 -11.02 2.10 3.54
N TYR A 139 -10.06 2.82 2.97
CA TYR A 139 -10.30 4.07 2.24
C TYR A 139 -10.34 3.79 0.74
N LEU A 140 -11.45 4.16 0.11
CA LEU A 140 -11.79 3.80 -1.26
C LEU A 140 -12.20 5.01 -2.10
N TRP A 141 -12.02 6.23 -1.59
CA TRP A 141 -12.36 7.46 -2.30
C TRP A 141 -11.79 7.45 -3.73
N GLY A 142 -12.60 7.89 -4.69
CA GLY A 142 -12.21 7.95 -6.11
C GLY A 142 -12.12 6.60 -6.84
N THR A 143 -12.56 5.49 -6.22
CA THR A 143 -12.63 4.17 -6.89
C THR A 143 -13.97 3.97 -7.62
N PRO A 144 -14.02 3.10 -8.66
CA PRO A 144 -15.26 2.65 -9.28
C PRO A 144 -16.27 2.05 -8.29
N PHE A 145 -15.78 1.35 -7.25
CA PHE A 145 -16.62 0.86 -6.15
C PHE A 145 -17.45 1.97 -5.49
N CYS A 146 -16.80 3.07 -5.09
CA CYS A 146 -17.49 4.19 -4.45
C CYS A 146 -18.41 4.94 -5.43
N ALA A 147 -18.01 5.06 -6.70
CA ALA A 147 -18.82 5.69 -7.73
C ALA A 147 -20.13 4.91 -8.03
N ALA A 148 -20.08 3.58 -8.02
CA ALA A 148 -21.23 2.73 -8.31
C ALA A 148 -22.28 2.71 -7.18
N ASN A 149 -21.89 3.03 -5.95
CA ASN A 149 -22.76 2.97 -4.77
C ASN A 149 -23.37 4.31 -4.34
N ASP A 150 -23.19 5.40 -5.10
CA ASP A 150 -23.71 6.74 -4.76
C ASP A 150 -23.38 7.17 -3.29
N GLY A 151 -22.20 6.79 -2.81
CA GLY A 151 -21.76 7.01 -1.41
C GLY A 151 -22.51 6.20 -0.34
N SER A 152 -23.53 5.40 -0.71
CA SER A 152 -24.31 4.59 0.24
C SER A 152 -23.56 3.39 0.83
N ALA A 153 -22.43 2.99 0.21
CA ALA A 153 -21.55 1.92 0.68
C ALA A 153 -21.02 2.20 2.10
N SER A 154 -20.63 3.45 2.35
CA SER A 154 -20.09 3.89 3.64
C SER A 154 -21.13 3.78 4.77
N ARG A 155 -22.42 3.73 4.43
CA ARG A 155 -23.52 3.67 5.40
C ARG A 155 -23.92 2.25 5.82
N SER A 156 -23.38 1.21 5.16
CA SER A 156 -23.76 -0.19 5.42
C SER A 156 -22.63 -1.08 5.95
N VAL A 157 -21.38 -0.63 5.85
CA VAL A 157 -20.19 -1.34 6.37
C VAL A 157 -19.32 -0.34 7.14
N THR A 158 -19.21 -0.49 8.45
CA THR A 158 -18.60 0.50 9.38
C THR A 158 -17.13 0.80 9.15
N MET A 159 -16.45 0.09 8.25
CA MET A 159 -15.01 0.24 7.98
C MET A 159 -14.71 0.78 6.58
N LEU A 160 -15.71 0.97 5.70
CA LEU A 160 -15.48 1.46 4.33
C LEU A 160 -15.72 2.97 4.24
N ASP A 161 -14.70 3.72 3.80
CA ASP A 161 -14.77 5.16 3.61
C ASP A 161 -14.72 5.52 2.11
N CYS A 162 -15.76 6.23 1.66
CA CYS A 162 -15.91 6.76 0.31
C CYS A 162 -16.06 8.29 0.27
N ASP A 163 -16.08 8.96 1.43
CA ASP A 163 -16.66 10.31 1.55
C ASP A 163 -15.69 11.39 1.05
N ALA A 164 -14.43 11.31 1.47
CA ALA A 164 -13.41 12.30 1.17
C ALA A 164 -12.04 11.63 1.01
N PRO A 165 -11.10 12.26 0.27
CA PRO A 165 -9.74 11.78 0.24
C PRO A 165 -9.14 11.81 1.65
N SER A 166 -8.52 10.71 2.06
CA SER A 166 -7.74 10.67 3.29
C SER A 166 -6.48 11.54 3.17
N VAL A 167 -5.82 11.79 4.29
CA VAL A 167 -4.52 12.50 4.30
C VAL A 167 -3.42 11.73 3.55
N PHE A 168 -3.61 10.43 3.26
CA PHE A 168 -2.68 9.57 2.53
C PHE A 168 -3.14 9.28 1.09
N ALA A 169 -4.26 9.86 0.64
CA ALA A 169 -4.82 9.63 -0.69
C ALA A 169 -3.85 9.95 -1.84
N PHE A 170 -2.89 10.83 -1.57
CA PHE A 170 -1.89 11.33 -2.52
C PHE A 170 -0.45 11.04 -2.08
N GLY A 171 -0.27 10.11 -1.13
CA GLY A 171 1.04 9.71 -0.60
C GLY A 171 1.34 10.37 0.74
N GLY A 172 2.30 9.80 1.47
CA GLY A 172 2.79 10.36 2.72
C GLY A 172 3.73 11.54 2.51
N TYR A 173 4.46 11.57 1.37
CA TYR A 173 5.32 12.70 1.04
C TYR A 173 4.53 13.79 0.30
N PRO A 174 4.67 15.08 0.70
CA PRO A 174 3.91 16.19 0.13
C PRO A 174 4.38 16.61 -1.28
N LEU A 175 4.37 15.68 -2.25
CA LEU A 175 4.83 15.93 -3.62
C LEU A 175 4.14 17.12 -4.27
N GLY A 176 2.86 17.37 -3.99
CA GLY A 176 2.15 18.54 -4.51
C GLY A 176 2.76 19.89 -4.12
N PHE A 177 3.50 19.95 -3.02
CA PHE A 177 4.23 21.15 -2.61
C PHE A 177 5.63 21.23 -3.24
N VAL A 178 6.26 20.08 -3.53
CA VAL A 178 7.67 19.99 -3.94
C VAL A 178 7.82 19.92 -5.47
N ASP A 179 6.93 19.21 -6.16
CA ASP A 179 6.91 19.09 -7.62
C ASP A 179 5.47 19.07 -8.15
N ARG A 180 4.98 20.25 -8.52
CA ARG A 180 3.61 20.45 -9.03
C ARG A 180 3.31 19.64 -10.29
N ASN A 181 4.32 19.25 -11.06
CA ASN A 181 4.12 18.45 -12.27
C ASN A 181 3.88 16.97 -11.97
N ARG A 182 4.21 16.51 -10.76
CA ARG A 182 4.03 15.13 -10.28
C ARG A 182 2.95 14.99 -9.20
N ALA A 183 2.33 16.10 -8.81
CA ALA A 183 1.33 16.21 -7.76
C ALA A 183 0.04 15.42 -8.02
N ASP A 184 -0.29 15.16 -9.28
CA ASP A 184 -1.51 14.49 -9.69
C ASP A 184 -1.23 13.55 -10.87
N PRO A 185 -1.32 12.21 -10.70
CA PRO A 185 -1.53 11.29 -11.80
C PRO A 185 -2.98 11.34 -12.32
#